data_AF-A0A950BER3-F1
#
_entry.id   AF-A0A950BER3-F1
#
_cell.length_a   1.000
_cell.length_b   1.000
_cell.length_c   1.000
_cell.angle_alpha   90.00
_cell.angle_beta   90.00
_cell.angle_gamma   90.00
#
_symmetry.space_group_name_H-M   'P 1'
#
loop_
_entity.id
_entity.type
_entity.pdbx_description
1 polymer ?
#
loop_
_entity_poly.entity_id
_entity_poly.type
_entity_poly.pdbx_seq_one_letter_code
_entity_poly.pdbx_strand_id
1 'polypeptide(L)' 'MGKPEPLKENLSGFWSRRIDDTNRLVYEADEFQVNVVLCRYHY' A
#
# COMPACT_ATOMS: atom_id res chain seq x y z
N MET A 1 8.63 7.29 8.66
CA MET A 1 7.96 6.03 8.25
C MET A 1 6.46 6.23 8.34
N GLY A 2 5.74 6.19 7.22
CA GLY A 2 4.31 6.50 7.16
C GLY A 2 3.42 5.49 7.90
N LYS A 3 2.32 5.99 8.46
CA LYS A 3 1.24 5.18 9.03
C LYS A 3 0.52 4.43 7.89
N PRO A 4 0.17 3.14 8.06
CA PRO A 4 -0.65 2.42 7.08
C PRO A 4 -2.04 3.06 6.99
N GLU A 5 -2.47 3.39 5.76
CA GLU A 5 -3.80 3.93 5.47
C GLU A 5 -4.59 2.87 4.70
N PRO A 6 -5.72 2.37 5.24
CA PRO A 6 -6.57 1.45 4.50
C PRO A 6 -7.25 2.18 3.33
N LEU A 7 -7.20 1.58 2.15
CA LEU A 7 -7.88 2.10 0.97
C LEU A 7 -9.38 1.73 1.03
N LYS A 8 -10.23 2.59 0.42
CA LYS A 8 -11.69 2.47 0.48
C LYS A 8 -12.28 2.00 -0.85
N GLU A 9 -13.56 1.62 -0.80
CA GLU A 9 -14.38 1.22 -1.95
C GLU A 9 -13.82 -0.03 -2.67
N ASN A 10 -13.56 0.05 -3.98
CA ASN A 10 -13.06 -1.08 -4.78
C ASN A 10 -11.66 -1.56 -4.36
N LEU A 11 -10.99 -0.83 -3.47
CA LEU A 11 -9.67 -1.18 -2.90
C LEU A 11 -9.75 -1.55 -1.41
N SER A 12 -10.95 -1.85 -0.90
CA SER A 12 -11.12 -2.37 0.46
C SER A 12 -10.36 -3.68 0.62
N GLY A 13 -9.38 -3.72 1.52
CA GLY A 13 -8.44 -4.85 1.70
C GLY A 13 -6.99 -4.50 1.36
N PHE A 14 -6.77 -3.42 0.61
CA PHE A 14 -5.44 -2.90 0.32
C PHE A 14 -5.01 -1.82 1.30
N TRP A 15 -3.73 -1.79 1.58
CA TRP A 15 -3.05 -0.86 2.45
C TRP A 15 -2.11 0.02 1.64
N SER A 16 -2.11 1.32 1.93
CA SER A 16 -1.11 2.24 1.42
C SER A 16 -0.13 2.61 2.53
N ARG A 17 1.16 2.53 2.24
CA ARG A 17 2.23 3.01 3.13
C ARG A 17 3.17 3.94 2.38
N ARG A 18 3.50 5.08 2.98
CA ARG A 18 4.51 6.00 2.45
C ARG A 18 5.91 5.44 2.67
N ILE A 19 6.64 5.25 1.58
CA ILE A 19 8.07 4.90 1.60
C ILE A 19 8.89 6.18 1.84
N ASP A 20 8.56 7.23 1.09
CA ASP A 20 9.09 8.59 1.21
C ASP A 20 7.98 9.61 0.86
N ASP A 21 8.34 10.87 0.60
CA ASP A 21 7.37 11.93 0.31
C ASP A 21 6.60 11.70 -1.00
N THR A 22 7.18 10.95 -1.94
CA THR A 22 6.69 10.77 -3.31
C THR A 22 6.19 9.36 -3.58
N ASN A 23 6.83 8.35 -2.97
CA ASN A 23 6.58 6.94 -3.22
C ASN A 23 5.61 6.34 -2.21
N ARG A 24 4.60 5.64 -2.74
CA ARG A 24 3.66 4.85 -1.95
C ARG A 24 3.78 3.37 -2.32
N LEU A 25 3.86 2.53 -1.30
CA LEU A 25 3.66 1.09 -1.40
C LEU A 25 2.17 0.81 -1.27
N VAL A 26 1.59 0.09 -2.22
CA VAL A 26 0.24 -0.46 -2.10
C VAL A 26 0.34 -1.97 -2.05
N TYR A 27 -0.16 -2.55 -0.97
CA TYR A 27 -0.07 -3.98 -0.71
C TYR A 27 -1.34 -4.49 -0.03
N GLU A 28 -1.64 -5.76 -0.22
CA GLU A 28 -2.54 -6.52 0.65
C GLU A 28 -1.70 -7.52 1.44
N ALA A 29 -2.14 -7.82 2.66
CA ALA A 29 -1.47 -8.79 3.52
C ALA A 29 -2.52 -9.74 4.09
N ASP A 30 -2.25 -11.03 3.99
CA ASP A 30 -2.99 -12.09 4.66
C ASP A 30 -2.08 -12.77 5.72
N GLU A 31 -2.55 -13.84 6.35
CA GLU A 31 -1.81 -14.53 7.41
C GLU A 31 -0.52 -15.23 6.93
N PHE A 32 -0.41 -15.50 5.62
CA PHE A 32 0.63 -16.36 5.05
C PHE A 32 1.54 -15.61 4.06
N GLN A 33 1.05 -14.53 3.45
CA GLN A 33 1.77 -13.81 2.40
C GLN A 33 1.37 -12.33 2.31
N VAL A 34 2.23 -11.58 1.64
CA VAL A 34 2.03 -10.16 1.33
C VAL A 34 2.08 -10.01 -0.18
N ASN A 35 0.98 -9.58 -0.79
CA ASN A 35 0.93 -9.30 -2.23
C ASN A 35 1.15 -7.80 -2.46
N VAL A 36 2.24 -7.49 -3.16
CA VAL A 36 2.57 -6.10 -3.53
C VAL A 36 1.97 -5.80 -4.89
N VAL A 37 0.98 -4.91 -4.90
CA VAL A 37 0.27 -4.53 -6.13
C VAL A 37 0.99 -3.40 -6.85
N LEU A 38 1.52 -2.43 -6.09
CA LEU A 38 2.26 -1.30 -6.63
C LEU A 38 3.43 -0.94 -5.73
N CYS A 39 4.61 -0.82 -6.33
CA CYS A 39 5.85 -0.39 -5.69
C CYS A 39 6.59 0.64 -6.56
N ARG A 40 5.85 1.49 -7.30
CA ARG A 40 6.46 2.52 -8.17
C ARG A 40 5.48 3.63 -8.56
N TYR A 41 6.00 4.85 -8.66
CA TYR A 41 5.41 6.13 -9.14
C TYR A 41 4.54 6.89 -8.12
N HIS A 42 4.66 8.22 -7.96
CA HIS A 42 4.70 9.30 -8.97
C HIS A 42 5.97 10.19 -8.92
N TYR A 43 6.16 11.01 -9.98
CA TYR A 43 7.25 12.00 -10.19
C TYR A 43 7.68 12.80 -8.96
#